data_AF-A0A410QFX2-F1
#
_entry.id   AF-A0A410QFX2-F1
#
_cell.length_a   1.000
_cell.length_b   1.000
_cell.length_c   1.000
_cell.angle_alpha   90.00
_cell.angle_beta   90.00
_cell.angle_gamma   90.00
#
_symmetry.space_group_name_H-M   'P 1'
#
loop_
_entity.id
_entity.type
_entity.pdbx_description
1 polymer ?
#
loop_
_entity_poly.entity_id
_entity_poly.type
_entity_poly.pdbx_seq_one_letter_code
_entity_poly.pdbx_strand_id
1 'polypeptide(L)'
;MIYHMHFDRGEIMSDLTKVIIFIFSMWILQGILSYFQIRNFKKVVGTMKKEGKLLIGQQKGRISQGIIVILAVDKDNKVVNAQEMRGITVFDRFKVKEEFINKSIDEIKKELPSLKDKKTAMALKKAFD
;
A
#
# COMPACT_ATOMS: atom_id res chain seq x y z
N MET A 1 30.35 -22.23 -47.99
CA MET A 1 31.26 -21.36 -47.23
C MET A 1 30.57 -21.06 -45.90
N ILE A 2 31.02 -21.69 -44.82
CA ILE A 2 30.36 -21.64 -43.51
C ILE A 2 30.67 -20.28 -42.89
N TYR A 3 29.63 -19.51 -42.54
CA TYR A 3 29.79 -18.24 -41.82
C TYR A 3 30.36 -18.53 -40.42
N HIS A 4 31.66 -18.29 -40.25
CA HIS A 4 32.28 -18.21 -38.93
C HIS A 4 31.84 -16.90 -38.27
N MET A 5 30.71 -16.95 -37.57
CA MET A 5 30.30 -15.89 -36.66
C MET A 5 31.24 -15.96 -35.44
N HIS A 6 32.27 -15.10 -35.44
CA HIS A 6 33.15 -14.92 -34.28
C HIS A 6 32.34 -14.31 -33.15
N PHE A 7 31.81 -15.16 -32.29
CA PHE A 7 31.18 -14.78 -31.04
C PHE A 7 32.31 -14.44 -30.06
N ASP A 8 32.66 -13.15 -29.94
CA ASP A 8 33.71 -12.71 -29.01
C ASP A 8 33.20 -12.84 -27.57
N ARG A 9 33.66 -13.89 -26.87
CA ARG A 9 33.31 -14.14 -25.46
C ARG A 9 33.76 -13.01 -24.53
N GLY A 10 34.74 -12.20 -24.93
CA GLY A 10 35.22 -11.06 -24.16
C GLY A 10 34.18 -9.94 -24.02
N GLU A 11 33.51 -9.56 -25.12
CA GLU A 11 32.49 -8.52 -25.10
C GLU A 11 31.27 -8.93 -24.25
N ILE A 12 30.82 -10.17 -24.40
CA ILE A 12 29.65 -10.71 -23.70
C ILE A 12 29.86 -10.74 -22.17
N MET A 13 31.06 -11.10 -21.73
CA MET A 13 31.42 -11.09 -20.30
C MET A 13 31.39 -9.67 -19.73
N SER A 14 31.80 -8.67 -20.51
CA SER A 14 31.77 -7.27 -20.10
C SER A 14 30.34 -6.73 -19.97
N ASP A 15 29.45 -7.10 -20.90
CA ASP A 15 28.05 -6.65 -20.87
C ASP A 15 27.24 -7.33 -19.78
N LEU A 16 27.48 -8.62 -19.54
CA LEU A 16 26.89 -9.34 -18.41
C LEU A 16 27.27 -8.69 -17.07
N THR A 17 28.54 -8.29 -16.92
CA THR A 17 29.03 -7.61 -15.72
C THR A 17 28.31 -6.28 -15.49
N LYS A 18 28.10 -5.48 -16.54
CA LYS A 18 27.34 -4.20 -16.44
C LYS A 18 25.89 -4.43 -16.03
N VAL A 19 25.22 -5.44 -16.60
CA VAL A 19 23.83 -5.79 -16.28
C VAL A 19 23.69 -6.23 -14.82
N ILE A 20 24.61 -7.05 -14.33
CA ILE A 20 24.60 -7.51 -12.93
C ILE A 20 24.77 -6.33 -11.97
N ILE A 21 25.71 -5.42 -12.23
CA ILE A 21 25.92 -4.22 -11.42
C ILE A 21 24.67 -3.33 -11.42
N PHE A 22 24.02 -3.18 -12.58
CA PHE A 22 22.78 -2.41 -12.70
C PHE A 22 21.63 -3.02 -11.88
N ILE A 23 21.40 -4.33 -11.99
CA ILE A 23 20.37 -5.04 -11.22
C ILE A 23 20.64 -4.93 -9.71
N PHE A 24 21.89 -5.12 -9.29
CA PHE A 24 22.27 -4.99 -7.89
C PHE A 24 22.03 -3.57 -7.35
N SER A 25 22.37 -2.55 -8.14
CA SER A 25 22.12 -1.14 -7.79
C SER A 25 20.62 -0.85 -7.68
N MET A 26 19.81 -1.37 -8.61
CA MET A 26 18.35 -1.26 -8.56
C MET A 26 17.74 -2.00 -7.36
N TRP A 27 18.30 -3.16 -6.98
CA TRP A 27 17.84 -3.91 -5.82
C TRP A 27 18.07 -3.15 -4.51
N ILE A 28 19.24 -2.49 -4.38
CA ILE A 28 19.52 -1.60 -3.24
C ILE A 28 18.53 -0.44 -3.21
N LEU A 29 18.31 0.23 -4.35
CA LEU A 29 17.35 1.33 -4.44
C LEU A 29 15.94 0.87 -4.06
N GLN A 30 15.52 -0.29 -4.55
CA GLN A 30 14.23 -0.90 -4.21
C GLN A 30 14.12 -1.16 -2.70
N GLY A 31 15.18 -1.67 -2.06
CA GLY A 31 15.22 -1.87 -0.60
C GLY A 31 15.05 -0.56 0.17
N ILE A 32 15.73 0.50 -0.25
CA ILE A 32 15.61 1.84 0.37
C ILE A 32 14.17 2.36 0.23
N LEU A 33 13.58 2.26 -0.95
CA LEU A 33 12.19 2.67 -1.19
C LEU A 33 11.22 1.86 -0.31
N SER A 34 11.36 0.54 -0.25
CA SER A 34 10.55 -0.31 0.63
C SER A 34 10.68 0.07 2.10
N TYR A 35 11.89 0.44 2.56
CA TYR A 35 12.09 0.94 3.91
C TYR A 35 11.30 2.24 4.18
N PHE A 36 11.35 3.20 3.26
CA PHE A 36 10.56 4.44 3.37
C PHE A 36 9.05 4.16 3.42
N GLN A 37 8.57 3.22 2.61
CA GLN A 37 7.16 2.81 2.62
C GLN A 37 6.73 2.25 3.97
N ILE A 38 7.51 1.32 4.54
CA ILE A 38 7.22 0.71 5.84
C ILE A 38 7.27 1.76 6.94
N ARG A 39 8.25 2.68 6.91
CA ARG A 39 8.38 3.74 7.89
C ARG A 39 7.17 4.68 7.88
N ASN A 40 6.68 5.07 6.71
CA ASN A 40 5.49 5.91 6.58
C ASN A 40 4.24 5.20 7.11
N PHE A 41 4.04 3.93 6.74
CA PHE A 41 2.93 3.12 7.22
C PHE A 41 2.94 2.99 8.75
N LYS A 42 4.10 2.64 9.34
CA LYS A 42 4.26 2.54 10.79
C LYS A 42 4.01 3.86 11.50
N LYS A 43 4.41 5.00 10.92
CA LYS A 43 4.15 6.31 11.49
C LYS A 43 2.65 6.59 11.60
N VAL A 44 1.89 6.37 10.53
CA VAL A 44 0.43 6.59 10.50
C VAL A 44 -0.31 5.63 11.43
N VAL A 45 0.02 4.33 11.38
CA VAL A 45 -0.58 3.35 12.29
C VAL A 45 -0.24 3.69 13.74
N GLY A 46 0.99 4.12 14.01
CA GLY A 46 1.45 4.51 15.34
C GLY A 46 0.72 5.73 15.91
N THR A 47 0.41 6.74 15.09
CA THR A 47 -0.39 7.89 15.53
C THR A 47 -1.83 7.48 15.80
N MET A 48 -2.44 6.73 14.87
CA MET A 48 -3.83 6.28 14.98
C MET A 48 -4.03 5.35 16.18
N LYS A 49 -3.05 4.48 16.50
CA LYS A 49 -3.14 3.54 17.63
C LYS A 49 -3.24 4.24 18.99
N LYS A 50 -2.75 5.48 19.10
CA LYS A 50 -2.87 6.27 20.33
C LYS A 50 -4.27 6.84 20.54
N GLU A 51 -5.04 6.96 19.46
CA GLU A 51 -6.38 7.57 19.48
C GLU A 51 -7.48 6.54 19.80
N GLY A 52 -7.22 5.24 19.63
CA GLY A 52 -8.18 4.21 19.98
C GLY A 52 -7.85 2.83 19.43
N LYS A 53 -8.84 1.94 19.46
CA LYS A 53 -8.78 0.61 18.84
C LYS A 53 -8.73 0.77 17.32
N LEU A 54 -7.77 0.13 16.67
CA LEU A 54 -7.62 0.18 15.23
C LEU A 54 -8.39 -0.93 14.52
N LEU A 55 -9.14 -0.55 13.49
CA LEU A 55 -9.73 -1.46 12.51
C LEU A 55 -9.05 -1.22 11.16
N ILE A 56 -8.51 -2.27 10.56
CA ILE A 56 -7.73 -2.17 9.32
C ILE A 56 -8.38 -3.06 8.27
N GLY A 57 -8.77 -2.44 7.17
CA GLY A 57 -9.34 -3.09 6.01
C GLY A 57 -8.42 -2.99 4.80
N GLN A 58 -8.04 -4.12 4.20
CA GLN A 58 -7.24 -4.12 2.98
C GLN A 58 -7.97 -4.81 1.82
N GLN A 59 -8.12 -4.08 0.72
CA GLN A 59 -8.55 -4.63 -0.56
C GLN A 59 -7.38 -4.64 -1.54
N LYS A 60 -6.82 -5.82 -1.79
CA LYS A 60 -5.83 -6.03 -2.86
C LYS A 60 -6.54 -5.98 -4.21
N GLY A 61 -6.10 -5.10 -5.11
CA GLY A 61 -6.55 -5.13 -6.51
C GLY A 61 -5.80 -6.23 -7.27
N ARG A 62 -6.52 -7.06 -8.04
CA ARG A 62 -5.87 -8.08 -8.90
C ARG A 62 -5.08 -7.45 -10.07
N ILE A 63 -5.51 -6.29 -10.55
CA ILE A 63 -4.92 -5.55 -11.70
C ILE A 63 -4.85 -4.02 -11.39
N SER A 64 -5.25 -3.58 -10.19
CA SER A 64 -5.38 -2.15 -9.86
C SER A 64 -4.80 -1.82 -8.50
N GLN A 65 -4.62 -0.52 -8.22
CA GLN A 65 -4.16 0.00 -6.94
C GLN A 65 -4.92 -0.64 -5.77
N GLY A 66 -4.19 -1.23 -4.83
CA GLY A 66 -4.76 -1.74 -3.58
C GLY A 66 -5.23 -0.59 -2.70
N ILE A 67 -6.28 -0.79 -1.90
CA ILE A 67 -6.76 0.22 -0.94
C ILE A 67 -6.57 -0.33 0.47
N ILE A 68 -6.05 0.52 1.35
CA ILE A 68 -5.97 0.28 2.79
C ILE A 68 -6.81 1.36 3.48
N VAL A 69 -7.77 0.95 4.28
CA VAL A 69 -8.54 1.83 5.15
C VAL A 69 -8.19 1.50 6.60
N ILE A 70 -7.93 2.52 7.40
CA ILE A 70 -7.60 2.42 8.82
C ILE A 70 -8.57 3.31 9.57
N LEU A 71 -9.33 2.73 10.50
CA LEU A 71 -10.22 3.45 11.40
C LEU A 71 -9.66 3.36 12.81
N ALA A 72 -9.57 4.48 13.52
CA ALA A 72 -9.39 4.51 14.97
C ALA A 72 -10.76 4.68 15.61
N VAL A 73 -11.07 3.80 16.57
CA VAL A 73 -12.37 3.70 17.22
C VAL A 73 -12.20 3.84 18.72
N ASP A 74 -13.05 4.66 19.34
CA ASP A 74 -13.11 4.80 20.80
C ASP A 74 -13.92 3.64 21.43
N LYS A 75 -14.00 3.63 22.77
CA LYS A 75 -14.71 2.63 23.58
C LYS A 75 -16.20 2.52 23.23
N ASP A 76 -16.82 3.61 22.76
CA ASP A 76 -18.22 3.66 22.37
C ASP A 76 -18.47 3.24 20.89
N ASN A 77 -17.52 2.52 20.28
CA ASN A 77 -17.58 2.12 18.86
C ASN A 77 -17.73 3.30 17.87
N LYS A 78 -17.34 4.50 18.29
CA LYS A 78 -17.33 5.72 17.48
C LYS A 78 -15.97 5.93 16.84
N VAL A 79 -15.94 6.19 15.54
CA VAL A 79 -14.71 6.47 14.80
C VAL A 79 -14.20 7.85 15.17
N VAL A 80 -13.02 7.92 15.78
CA VAL A 80 -12.34 9.18 16.14
C VAL A 80 -11.43 9.67 15.03
N ASN A 81 -10.94 8.76 14.18
CA ASN A 81 -10.11 9.11 13.03
C ASN A 81 -10.23 8.03 11.95
N ALA A 82 -10.14 8.45 10.70
CA ALA A 82 -10.23 7.56 9.55
C ALA A 82 -9.20 7.99 8.49
N GLN A 83 -8.37 7.04 8.07
CA GLN A 83 -7.37 7.26 7.04
C GLN A 83 -7.46 6.20 5.94
N GLU A 84 -7.37 6.65 4.70
CA GLU A 84 -7.39 5.79 3.51
C GLU A 84 -6.12 6.02 2.69
N MET A 85 -5.47 4.94 2.29
CA MET A 85 -4.37 4.95 1.33
C MET A 85 -4.78 4.17 0.08
N ARG A 86 -4.55 4.77 -1.09
CA ARG A 86 -4.75 4.13 -2.39
C ARG A 86 -3.40 3.91 -3.03
N GLY A 87 -3.06 2.65 -3.28
CA GLY A 87 -1.83 2.21 -3.92
C GLY A 87 -0.88 1.49 -2.96
N ILE A 88 0.28 1.13 -3.51
CA ILE A 88 1.35 0.36 -2.85
C ILE A 88 2.72 0.97 -3.16
N THR A 89 2.80 2.25 -3.53
CA THR A 89 4.06 2.94 -3.79
C THR A 89 4.48 3.79 -2.59
N VAL A 90 5.73 4.26 -2.56
CA VAL A 90 6.23 5.21 -1.54
C VAL A 90 5.57 6.59 -1.64
N PHE A 91 4.99 6.91 -2.79
CA PHE A 91 4.36 8.20 -3.06
C PHE A 91 2.90 8.24 -2.63
N ASP A 92 2.29 7.06 -2.46
CA ASP A 92 0.91 6.95 -1.99
C ASP A 92 0.87 7.34 -0.51
N ARG A 93 0.10 8.39 -0.22
CA ARG A 93 -0.08 8.91 1.15
C ARG A 93 -1.45 8.51 1.67
N PHE A 94 -1.51 8.28 2.98
CA PHE A 94 -2.78 8.22 3.68
C PHE A 94 -3.46 9.58 3.63
N LYS A 95 -4.74 9.58 3.30
CA LYS A 95 -5.61 10.76 3.29
C LYS A 95 -6.66 10.56 4.37
N VAL A 96 -6.92 11.62 5.14
CA VAL A 96 -7.98 11.61 6.13
C VAL A 96 -9.33 11.53 5.42
N LYS A 97 -10.21 10.69 5.94
CA LYS A 97 -11.57 10.48 5.46
C LYS A 97 -12.57 10.98 6.50
N GLU A 98 -12.76 12.29 6.50
CA GLU A 98 -13.68 12.97 7.42
C GLU A 98 -15.11 12.43 7.34
N GLU A 99 -15.51 11.89 6.19
CA GLU A 99 -16.80 11.24 5.97
C GLU A 99 -17.10 10.06 6.92
N PHE A 100 -16.08 9.47 7.53
CA PHE A 100 -16.23 8.37 8.51
C PHE A 100 -15.98 8.83 9.95
N ILE A 101 -15.41 10.01 10.16
CA ILE A 101 -15.12 10.53 11.50
C ILE A 101 -16.44 10.90 12.19
N ASN A 102 -16.52 10.63 13.50
CA ASN A 102 -17.70 10.80 14.33
C ASN A 102 -18.89 9.86 14.02
N LYS A 103 -18.76 8.94 13.06
CA LYS A 103 -19.77 7.90 12.83
C LYS A 103 -19.48 6.67 13.68
N SER A 104 -20.55 6.00 14.11
CA SER A 104 -20.46 4.67 14.70
C SER A 104 -20.12 3.62 13.63
N ILE A 105 -19.49 2.52 14.04
CA ILE A 105 -19.21 1.38 13.14
C ILE A 105 -20.50 0.90 12.44
N ASP A 106 -21.63 0.88 13.14
CA ASP A 106 -22.90 0.39 12.60
C ASP A 106 -23.51 1.32 11.56
N GLU A 107 -23.36 2.65 11.72
CA GLU A 107 -23.73 3.62 10.69
C GLU A 107 -22.89 3.43 9.43
N ILE A 108 -21.57 3.27 9.57
CA ILE A 108 -20.68 3.03 8.42
C ILE A 108 -21.06 1.73 7.71
N LYS A 109 -21.37 0.66 8.46
CA LYS A 109 -21.86 -0.61 7.90
C LYS A 109 -23.13 -0.44 7.06
N LYS A 110 -24.09 0.37 7.51
CA LYS A 110 -25.32 0.67 6.77
C LYS A 110 -25.06 1.50 5.51
N GLU A 111 -24.06 2.37 5.54
CA GLU A 111 -23.68 3.20 4.39
C GLU A 111 -22.82 2.47 3.35
N LEU A 112 -22.21 1.32 3.69
CA LEU A 112 -21.36 0.55 2.77
C LEU A 112 -21.97 0.32 1.37
N PRO A 113 -23.26 -0.06 1.21
CA PRO A 113 -23.87 -0.28 -0.10
C PRO A 113 -24.02 1.01 -0.92
N SER A 114 -24.10 2.16 -0.24
CA SER A 114 -24.34 3.48 -0.82
C SER A 114 -23.05 4.25 -1.13
N LEU A 115 -21.88 3.72 -0.72
CA LEU A 115 -20.59 4.35 -1.00
C LEU A 115 -20.30 4.34 -2.51
N LYS A 116 -19.98 5.53 -3.03
CA LYS A 116 -19.56 5.70 -4.44
C LYS A 116 -18.33 4.85 -4.79
N ASP A 117 -17.42 4.68 -3.83
CA ASP A 117 -16.21 3.89 -4.01
C ASP A 117 -16.38 2.46 -3.49
N LYS A 118 -16.70 1.55 -4.42
CA LYS A 118 -16.89 0.12 -4.12
C LYS A 118 -15.65 -0.54 -3.50
N LYS A 119 -14.43 -0.09 -3.83
CA LYS A 119 -13.20 -0.69 -3.27
C LYS A 119 -12.99 -0.27 -1.82
N THR A 120 -13.32 0.98 -1.51
CA THR A 120 -13.34 1.51 -0.15
C THR A 120 -14.38 0.76 0.68
N ALA A 121 -15.58 0.54 0.13
CA ALA A 121 -16.62 -0.27 0.78
C ALA A 121 -16.15 -1.71 1.06
N MET A 122 -15.47 -2.36 0.11
CA MET A 122 -14.90 -3.69 0.31
C MET A 122 -13.80 -3.71 1.38
N ALA A 123 -12.94 -2.68 1.40
CA ALA A 123 -11.90 -2.56 2.43
C ALA A 123 -12.53 -2.36 3.81
N LEU A 124 -13.49 -1.44 3.94
CA LEU A 124 -14.23 -1.20 5.19
C LEU A 124 -14.96 -2.46 5.67
N LYS A 125 -15.62 -3.20 4.76
CA LYS A 125 -16.26 -4.47 5.11
C LYS A 125 -15.27 -5.43 5.78
N LYS A 126 -14.09 -5.61 5.18
CA LYS A 126 -13.02 -6.43 5.74
C LYS A 126 -12.41 -5.87 7.04
N ALA A 127 -12.57 -4.58 7.32
CA ALA A 127 -12.12 -3.99 8.58
C ALA A 127 -13.07 -4.34 9.73
N PHE A 128 -14.32 -4.68 9.42
CA PHE A 128 -15.37 -4.98 10.39
C PHE A 128 -15.67 -6.48 10.56
N ASP A 129 -15.24 -7.30 9.60
CA ASP A 129 -15.26 -8.77 9.65
C ASP A 129 -14.14 -9.29 10.58
#